data_AF-A0ABD5MYQ4-F1
#
_entry.id   AF-A0ABD5MYQ4-F1
#
_cell.length_a   1.000
_cell.length_b   1.000
_cell.length_c   1.000
_cell.angle_alpha   90.00
_cell.angle_beta   90.00
_cell.angle_gamma   90.00
#
_symmetry.space_group_name_H-M   'P 1'
#
loop_
_entity.id
_entity.type
_entity.pdbx_description
1 polymer ?
#
loop_
_entity_poly.entity_id
_entity_poly.type
_entity_poly.pdbx_seq_one_letter_code
_entity_poly.pdbx_strand_id
1 'polypeptide(L)'
;MEPKDIEKFGFEAEKDEEVRKGKAIATGYPKPLVRYRLFVEGFNISVEEPYFWVLDYARYFHGYPYIDKITDVFSAAENSAFFGASQQRLGAQQDKVSQFLATIGKMIKEIFQLVRELRILDERMGYYADSYDARSKSRESAEITLKGIWIDMVEQGAKNPASVYGMAREVQFTTLPDLFFSTHPLKQEDVDETVERERGQFNRKVREVLKRKLRAFLAWKEHTFEELKNRRVFTLKYLRQHYEIIKMYMVWAKPYLKNIQRLALDQRKVDTADLVVAFETSMIEIEVLVRKPVKHDINEVILVHYLYRTRPEMNYSQEYQRGPVHVGRVMMDFRAYVWSDEQIKKYKSMREEEDFRLLEVIDSSIKAAMDAMGDELLRYLKEAGEDVGPKKPKEVPKKYYGPFSAVLKSFSQTFSNPKAKTKPKKDRKKDWERELAVKGAKPKVKKSTWGIYHHFKKHHQMLSWGR
;
A
#
# COMPACT_ATOMS: atom_id res chain seq x y z
N MET A 1 -22.45 -11.08 2.29
CA MET A 1 -22.42 -10.71 0.85
C MET A 1 -23.83 -10.67 0.27
N GLU A 2 -24.19 -9.61 -0.45
CA GLU A 2 -25.48 -9.52 -1.12
C GLU A 2 -25.48 -10.25 -2.49
N PRO A 3 -26.65 -10.70 -3.00
CA PRO A 3 -26.75 -11.37 -4.30
C PRO A 3 -26.15 -10.54 -5.46
N LYS A 4 -26.32 -9.22 -5.41
CA LYS A 4 -25.81 -8.28 -6.41
C LYS A 4 -24.29 -8.26 -6.46
N ASP A 5 -23.61 -8.51 -5.36
CA ASP A 5 -22.15 -8.52 -5.32
C ASP A 5 -21.59 -9.80 -5.96
N ILE A 6 -22.26 -10.93 -5.76
CA ILE A 6 -21.89 -12.22 -6.38
C ILE A 6 -22.03 -12.17 -7.91
N GLU A 7 -23.09 -11.51 -8.39
CA GLU A 7 -23.34 -11.32 -9.83
C GLU A 7 -22.29 -10.45 -10.51
N LYS A 8 -21.70 -9.45 -9.81
CA LYS A 8 -20.59 -8.62 -10.34
C LYS A 8 -19.37 -9.45 -10.71
N PHE A 9 -19.12 -10.57 -10.02
CA PHE A 9 -18.00 -11.47 -10.33
C PHE A 9 -18.36 -12.58 -11.34
N GLY A 10 -19.58 -12.56 -11.87
CA GLY A 10 -20.03 -13.51 -12.90
C GLY A 10 -20.49 -14.87 -12.35
N PHE A 11 -20.94 -14.92 -11.09
CA PHE A 11 -21.54 -16.11 -10.49
C PHE A 11 -23.06 -15.94 -10.33
N GLU A 12 -23.80 -17.02 -10.52
CA GLU A 12 -25.20 -17.08 -10.09
C GLU A 12 -25.26 -17.27 -8.57
N ALA A 13 -26.04 -16.44 -7.87
CA ALA A 13 -26.21 -16.57 -6.42
C ALA A 13 -27.01 -17.82 -6.04
N GLU A 14 -26.54 -18.56 -5.04
CA GLU A 14 -27.27 -19.67 -4.41
C GLU A 14 -28.45 -19.13 -3.58
N LYS A 15 -29.61 -19.77 -3.73
CA LYS A 15 -30.79 -19.57 -2.88
C LYS A 15 -31.07 -20.88 -2.14
N ASP A 16 -31.35 -20.79 -0.85
CA ASP A 16 -31.58 -21.92 0.05
C ASP A 16 -32.95 -21.81 0.72
N GLU A 17 -33.76 -22.86 0.56
CA GLU A 17 -35.11 -23.00 1.13
C GLU A 17 -35.10 -23.72 2.49
N GLU A 18 -33.99 -24.34 2.89
CA GLU A 18 -33.88 -25.08 4.15
C GLU A 18 -33.68 -24.17 5.37
N VAL A 19 -33.23 -22.92 5.18
CA VAL A 19 -33.02 -21.94 6.26
C VAL A 19 -34.34 -21.47 6.89
N ARG A 20 -35.41 -21.43 6.11
CA ARG A 20 -36.79 -21.18 6.58
C ARG A 20 -37.75 -21.99 5.73
N LYS A 21 -38.52 -22.89 6.36
CA LYS A 21 -39.57 -23.69 5.69
C LYS A 21 -40.36 -22.84 4.69
N GLY A 22 -40.16 -23.09 3.40
CA GLY A 22 -40.90 -22.48 2.29
C GLY A 22 -40.46 -21.09 1.83
N LYS A 23 -39.32 -20.54 2.29
CA LYS A 23 -38.77 -19.27 1.79
C LYS A 23 -37.30 -19.41 1.40
N ALA A 24 -37.02 -19.21 0.10
CA ALA A 24 -35.68 -19.22 -0.45
C ALA A 24 -34.91 -17.94 -0.05
N ILE A 25 -33.85 -18.07 0.74
CA ILE A 25 -32.96 -16.97 1.15
C ILE A 25 -31.63 -17.10 0.42
N ALA A 26 -31.04 -15.99 -0.03
CA ALA A 26 -29.72 -16.02 -0.65
C ALA A 26 -28.65 -16.40 0.39
N THR A 27 -27.82 -17.39 0.09
CA THR A 27 -26.82 -17.91 1.06
C THR A 27 -25.54 -17.09 1.09
N GLY A 28 -25.34 -16.18 0.12
CA GLY A 28 -24.08 -15.46 -0.03
C GLY A 28 -22.98 -16.26 -0.76
N TYR A 29 -23.31 -17.41 -1.34
CA TYR A 29 -22.39 -18.27 -2.10
C TYR A 29 -22.83 -18.42 -3.57
N PRO A 30 -21.91 -18.80 -4.49
CA PRO A 30 -22.28 -19.21 -5.84
C PRO A 30 -23.13 -20.47 -5.84
N LYS A 31 -24.03 -20.62 -6.81
CA LYS A 31 -24.91 -21.78 -6.97
C LYS A 31 -24.10 -23.09 -7.12
N PRO A 32 -24.20 -24.02 -6.16
CA PRO A 32 -23.44 -25.27 -6.19
C PRO A 32 -24.10 -26.33 -7.08
N LEU A 33 -23.31 -27.33 -7.50
CA LEU A 33 -23.83 -28.49 -8.23
C LEU A 33 -24.63 -29.44 -7.32
N VAL A 34 -24.16 -29.58 -6.08
CA VAL A 34 -24.76 -30.30 -4.96
C VAL A 34 -24.28 -29.62 -3.69
N ARG A 35 -25.16 -29.61 -2.68
CA ARG A 35 -24.84 -29.16 -1.34
C ARG A 35 -25.24 -30.21 -0.32
N TYR A 36 -24.39 -30.40 0.67
CA TYR A 36 -24.69 -31.22 1.84
C TYR A 36 -24.41 -30.42 3.11
N ARG A 37 -25.30 -30.52 4.09
CA ARG A 37 -25.21 -29.82 5.36
C ARG A 37 -25.18 -30.83 6.51
N LEU A 38 -24.28 -30.61 7.47
CA LEU A 38 -24.15 -31.38 8.70
C LEU A 38 -24.17 -30.47 9.91
N PHE A 39 -24.77 -30.97 10.99
CA PHE A 39 -24.72 -30.38 12.32
C PHE A 39 -24.15 -31.41 13.27
N VAL A 40 -23.05 -31.06 13.92
CA VAL A 40 -22.45 -31.84 15.00
C VAL A 40 -22.51 -30.98 16.25
N GLU A 41 -23.12 -31.50 17.31
CA GLU A 41 -23.29 -30.81 18.59
C GLU A 41 -22.97 -31.79 19.70
N GLY A 42 -22.18 -31.33 20.68
CA GLY A 42 -21.76 -32.16 21.81
C GLY A 42 -20.93 -31.39 22.81
N PHE A 43 -20.78 -31.98 23.99
CA PHE A 43 -19.95 -31.42 25.06
C PHE A 43 -18.47 -31.48 24.65
N ASN A 44 -17.74 -30.37 24.83
CA ASN A 44 -16.30 -30.27 24.54
C ASN A 44 -15.87 -30.57 23.08
N ILE A 45 -16.79 -30.48 22.11
CA ILE A 45 -16.41 -30.63 20.69
C ILE A 45 -15.58 -29.42 20.25
N SER A 46 -14.34 -29.66 19.84
CA SER A 46 -13.49 -28.67 19.18
C SER A 46 -13.80 -28.62 17.68
N VAL A 47 -13.70 -27.45 17.05
CA VAL A 47 -13.79 -27.30 15.58
C VAL A 47 -12.61 -27.99 14.88
N GLU A 48 -11.50 -28.22 15.58
CA GLU A 48 -10.28 -28.79 15.03
C GLU A 48 -10.48 -30.21 14.53
N GLU A 49 -11.16 -31.06 15.29
CA GLU A 49 -11.43 -32.46 14.92
C GLU A 49 -12.17 -32.57 13.57
N PRO A 50 -13.37 -31.96 13.38
CA PRO A 50 -14.07 -32.05 12.10
C PRO A 50 -13.34 -31.32 10.98
N TYR A 51 -12.58 -30.27 11.28
CA TYR A 51 -11.77 -29.55 10.30
C TYR A 51 -10.63 -30.43 9.75
N PHE A 52 -9.77 -30.96 10.63
CA PHE A 52 -8.61 -31.76 10.23
C PHE A 52 -9.05 -33.10 9.63
N TRP A 53 -10.11 -33.72 10.14
CA TRP A 53 -10.64 -34.95 9.55
C TRP A 53 -11.02 -34.76 8.07
N VAL A 54 -11.80 -33.73 7.76
CA VAL A 54 -12.21 -33.45 6.37
C VAL A 54 -11.02 -33.04 5.52
N LEU A 55 -10.09 -32.25 6.07
CA LEU A 55 -8.89 -31.80 5.40
C LEU A 55 -8.01 -32.98 4.97
N ASP A 56 -7.69 -33.88 5.90
CA ASP A 56 -6.86 -35.05 5.66
C ASP A 56 -7.56 -36.06 4.76
N TYR A 57 -8.86 -36.25 4.94
CA TYR A 57 -9.65 -37.11 4.09
C TYR A 57 -9.71 -36.58 2.64
N ALA A 58 -9.80 -35.26 2.45
CA ALA A 58 -9.72 -34.66 1.12
C ALA A 58 -8.31 -34.76 0.51
N ARG A 59 -7.25 -34.59 1.31
CA ARG A 59 -5.84 -34.71 0.88
C ARG A 59 -5.46 -36.13 0.50
N TYR A 60 -5.58 -37.06 1.44
CA TYR A 60 -5.00 -38.40 1.33
C TYR A 60 -5.93 -39.38 0.64
N PHE A 61 -7.24 -39.36 0.94
CA PHE A 61 -8.17 -40.33 0.37
C PHE A 61 -8.65 -39.94 -1.02
N HIS A 62 -9.03 -38.67 -1.22
CA HIS A 62 -9.52 -38.19 -2.51
C HIS A 62 -8.43 -37.60 -3.43
N GLY A 63 -7.22 -37.37 -2.90
CA GLY A 63 -6.08 -36.91 -3.67
C GLY A 63 -6.29 -35.51 -4.24
N TYR A 64 -6.79 -34.58 -3.43
CA TYR A 64 -6.87 -33.16 -3.80
C TYR A 64 -5.54 -32.46 -3.46
N PRO A 65 -4.73 -32.05 -4.46
CA PRO A 65 -3.38 -31.54 -4.23
C PRO A 65 -3.32 -30.09 -3.75
N TYR A 66 -4.34 -29.28 -4.05
CA TYR A 66 -4.33 -27.85 -3.74
C TYR A 66 -5.45 -27.51 -2.77
N ILE A 67 -5.08 -26.87 -1.67
CA ILE A 67 -6.00 -26.49 -0.61
C ILE A 67 -5.70 -25.04 -0.24
N ASP A 68 -6.71 -24.22 -0.44
CA ASP A 68 -6.67 -22.79 -0.21
C ASP A 68 -7.61 -22.47 0.96
N LYS A 69 -7.05 -21.96 2.07
CA LYS A 69 -7.87 -21.38 3.13
C LYS A 69 -8.33 -20.00 2.69
N ILE A 70 -9.65 -19.81 2.58
CA ILE A 70 -10.27 -18.58 2.07
C ILE A 70 -10.58 -17.64 3.22
N THR A 71 -11.38 -18.12 4.17
CA THR A 71 -11.88 -17.33 5.30
C THR A 71 -11.48 -18.01 6.60
N ASP A 72 -11.05 -17.22 7.58
CA ASP A 72 -10.72 -17.67 8.94
C ASP A 72 -11.03 -16.50 9.87
N VAL A 73 -12.30 -16.41 10.26
CA VAL A 73 -12.83 -15.29 11.04
C VAL A 73 -13.22 -15.80 12.42
N PHE A 74 -12.67 -15.14 13.43
CA PHE A 74 -13.04 -15.35 14.82
C PHE A 74 -13.92 -14.19 15.27
N SER A 75 -15.07 -14.49 15.87
CA SER A 75 -15.96 -13.51 16.47
C SER A 75 -16.32 -13.97 17.88
N ALA A 76 -16.41 -13.04 18.82
CA ALA A 76 -16.76 -13.36 20.19
C ALA A 76 -17.62 -12.25 20.78
N ALA A 77 -18.48 -12.61 21.74
CA ALA A 77 -19.28 -11.64 22.47
C ALA A 77 -18.39 -10.68 23.26
N GLU A 78 -18.80 -9.41 23.36
CA GLU A 78 -17.97 -8.33 23.93
C GLU A 78 -17.56 -8.59 25.39
N ASN A 79 -18.43 -9.26 26.16
CA ASN A 79 -18.14 -9.62 27.55
C ASN A 79 -17.38 -10.96 27.70
N SER A 80 -17.06 -11.65 26.62
CA SER A 80 -16.31 -12.91 26.69
C SER A 80 -14.83 -12.67 26.96
N ALA A 81 -14.18 -13.59 27.67
CA ALA A 81 -12.72 -13.55 27.87
C ALA A 81 -11.95 -13.59 26.53
N PHE A 82 -12.51 -14.27 25.52
CA PHE A 82 -11.96 -14.33 24.17
C PHE A 82 -11.93 -12.96 23.47
N PHE A 83 -12.98 -12.16 23.64
CA PHE A 83 -13.02 -10.80 23.10
C PHE A 83 -11.96 -9.91 23.75
N GLY A 84 -11.84 -9.94 25.07
CA GLY A 84 -10.82 -9.14 25.79
C GLY A 84 -9.40 -9.44 25.32
N ALA A 85 -9.04 -10.72 25.19
CA ALA A 85 -7.72 -11.13 24.70
C ALA A 85 -7.49 -10.75 23.22
N SER A 86 -8.53 -10.85 22.37
CA SER A 86 -8.46 -10.44 20.97
C SER A 86 -8.29 -8.93 20.83
N GLN A 87 -9.07 -8.14 21.59
CA GLN A 87 -8.98 -6.68 21.61
C GLN A 87 -7.63 -6.19 22.11
N GLN A 88 -7.04 -6.84 23.13
CA GLN A 88 -5.70 -6.48 23.58
C GLN A 88 -4.65 -6.69 22.48
N ARG A 89 -4.74 -7.81 21.74
CA ARG A 89 -3.83 -8.08 20.61
C ARG A 89 -4.05 -7.12 19.45
N LEU A 90 -5.31 -6.81 19.14
CA LEU A 90 -5.69 -5.86 18.11
C LEU A 90 -5.21 -4.45 18.45
N GLY A 91 -5.42 -3.99 19.69
CA GLY A 91 -4.93 -2.71 20.20
C GLY A 91 -3.41 -2.59 20.09
N ALA A 92 -2.67 -3.61 20.54
CA ALA A 92 -1.21 -3.62 20.42
C ALA A 92 -0.72 -3.50 18.95
N GLN A 93 -1.44 -4.10 18.00
CA GLN A 93 -1.11 -3.96 16.58
C GLN A 93 -1.50 -2.59 16.02
N GLN A 94 -2.67 -2.06 16.41
CA GLN A 94 -3.12 -0.71 16.04
C GLN A 94 -2.15 0.37 16.55
N ASP A 95 -1.64 0.22 17.77
CA ASP A 95 -0.64 1.11 18.35
C ASP A 95 0.65 1.10 17.52
N LYS A 96 1.12 -0.09 17.12
CA LYS A 96 2.31 -0.24 16.28
C LYS A 96 2.13 0.37 14.90
N VAL A 97 0.99 0.15 14.25
CA VAL A 97 0.66 0.79 12.97
C VAL A 97 0.60 2.30 13.12
N SER A 98 -0.04 2.81 14.16
CA SER A 98 -0.13 4.24 14.43
C SER A 98 1.25 4.87 14.64
N GLN A 99 2.15 4.18 15.34
CA GLN A 99 3.56 4.59 15.50
C GLN A 99 4.28 4.65 14.15
N PHE A 100 4.11 3.64 13.29
CA PHE A 100 4.71 3.65 11.94
C PHE A 100 4.15 4.77 11.08
N LEU A 101 2.82 4.97 11.05
CA LEU A 101 2.18 6.03 10.26
C LEU A 101 2.57 7.43 10.74
N ALA A 102 2.67 7.63 12.07
CA ALA A 102 3.16 8.90 12.62
C ALA A 102 4.61 9.18 12.21
N THR A 103 5.47 8.15 12.24
CA THR A 103 6.87 8.26 11.80
C THR A 103 6.94 8.56 10.30
N ILE A 104 6.18 7.84 9.48
CA ILE A 104 6.09 8.09 8.03
C ILE A 104 5.62 9.52 7.77
N GLY A 105 4.57 10.00 8.45
CA GLY A 105 4.07 11.37 8.30
C GLY A 105 5.11 12.43 8.65
N LYS A 106 5.91 12.21 9.70
CA LYS A 106 7.03 13.09 10.06
C LYS A 106 8.10 13.11 8.96
N MET A 107 8.51 11.94 8.46
CA MET A 107 9.50 11.82 7.40
C MET A 107 9.03 12.46 6.09
N ILE A 108 7.73 12.33 5.74
CA ILE A 108 7.13 13.02 4.59
C ILE A 108 7.25 14.55 4.75
N LYS A 109 6.95 15.09 5.94
CA LYS A 109 7.10 16.53 6.21
C LYS A 109 8.56 16.98 6.06
N GLU A 110 9.51 16.17 6.53
CA GLU A 110 10.94 16.44 6.37
C GLU A 110 11.36 16.40 4.90
N ILE A 111 10.84 15.47 4.09
CA ILE A 111 11.06 15.46 2.63
C ILE A 111 10.60 16.76 1.98
N PHE A 112 9.43 17.32 2.35
CA PHE A 112 8.99 18.63 1.83
C PHE A 112 9.98 19.75 2.15
N GLN A 113 10.53 19.76 3.36
CA GLN A 113 11.54 20.74 3.75
C GLN A 113 12.82 20.59 2.93
N LEU A 114 13.27 19.34 2.71
CA LEU A 114 14.46 19.04 1.92
C LEU A 114 14.31 19.40 0.44
N VAL A 115 13.15 19.10 -0.16
CA VAL A 115 12.87 19.46 -1.57
C VAL A 115 12.87 20.99 -1.74
N ARG A 116 12.25 21.71 -0.80
CA ARG A 116 12.28 23.19 -0.79
C ARG A 116 13.70 23.72 -0.64
N GLU A 117 14.49 23.13 0.24
CA GLU A 117 15.90 23.52 0.42
C GLU A 117 16.71 23.26 -0.86
N LEU A 118 16.56 22.09 -1.48
CA LEU A 118 17.23 21.76 -2.75
C LEU A 118 16.86 22.74 -3.85
N ARG A 119 15.59 23.15 -3.95
CA ARG A 119 15.16 24.18 -4.90
C ARG A 119 15.85 25.51 -4.66
N ILE A 120 15.92 25.97 -3.41
CA ILE A 120 16.60 27.23 -3.06
C ILE A 120 18.11 27.12 -3.35
N LEU A 121 18.72 25.96 -3.09
CA LEU A 121 20.12 25.70 -3.42
C LEU A 121 20.35 25.73 -4.94
N ASP A 122 19.46 25.13 -5.74
CA ASP A 122 19.54 25.13 -7.20
C ASP A 122 19.37 26.53 -7.78
N GLU A 123 18.38 27.31 -7.31
CA GLU A 123 18.20 28.71 -7.68
C GLU A 123 19.45 29.54 -7.33
N ARG A 124 20.02 29.34 -6.12
CA ARG A 124 21.24 30.04 -5.70
C ARG A 124 22.45 29.68 -6.54
N MET A 125 22.69 28.39 -6.77
CA MET A 125 23.78 27.91 -7.61
C MET A 125 23.65 28.40 -9.06
N GLY A 126 22.43 28.62 -9.56
CA GLY A 126 22.17 29.23 -10.86
C GLY A 126 22.87 30.59 -11.02
N TYR A 127 22.79 31.46 -10.00
CA TYR A 127 23.49 32.75 -10.03
C TYR A 127 25.01 32.60 -10.08
N TYR A 128 25.57 31.61 -9.38
CA TYR A 128 27.01 31.34 -9.46
C TYR A 128 27.40 30.81 -10.84
N ALA A 129 26.64 29.87 -11.39
CA ALA A 129 26.89 29.30 -12.72
C ALA A 129 26.85 30.37 -13.83
N ASP A 130 25.83 31.24 -13.82
CA ASP A 130 25.71 32.37 -14.75
C ASP A 130 26.82 33.40 -14.59
N SER A 131 27.31 33.57 -13.36
CA SER A 131 28.41 34.50 -13.06
C SER A 131 29.77 33.98 -13.56
N TYR A 132 29.98 32.66 -13.56
CA TYR A 132 31.19 32.01 -14.09
C TYR A 132 31.16 31.82 -15.63
N ASP A 133 29.98 31.77 -16.26
CA ASP A 133 29.86 31.64 -17.71
C ASP A 133 30.11 32.98 -18.42
N ALA A 134 31.23 33.07 -19.14
CA ALA A 134 31.61 34.27 -19.88
C ALA A 134 30.65 34.63 -21.03
N ARG A 135 29.82 33.68 -21.49
CA ARG A 135 28.85 33.90 -22.59
C ARG A 135 27.42 34.14 -22.11
N SER A 136 27.15 34.04 -20.82
CA SER A 136 25.80 34.23 -20.29
C SER A 136 25.40 35.70 -20.39
N LYS A 137 24.25 35.97 -21.03
CA LYS A 137 23.64 37.31 -21.08
C LYS A 137 23.22 37.81 -19.68
N SER A 138 23.03 36.87 -18.75
CA SER A 138 22.60 37.14 -17.37
C SER A 138 23.77 37.38 -16.42
N ARG A 139 25.02 37.29 -16.90
CA ARG A 139 26.23 37.34 -16.06
C ARG A 139 26.32 38.60 -15.21
N GLU A 140 26.05 39.77 -15.81
CA GLU A 140 26.11 41.05 -15.10
C GLU A 140 25.06 41.11 -13.98
N SER A 141 23.83 40.69 -14.27
CA SER A 141 22.76 40.62 -13.27
C SER A 141 23.08 39.63 -12.13
N ALA A 142 23.68 38.49 -12.46
CA ALA A 142 24.06 37.48 -11.49
C ALA A 142 25.21 37.95 -10.59
N GLU A 143 26.24 38.59 -11.14
CA GLU A 143 27.32 39.24 -10.38
C GLU A 143 26.78 40.32 -9.43
N ILE A 144 25.89 41.21 -9.92
CA ILE A 144 25.28 42.26 -9.09
C ILE A 144 24.50 41.64 -7.93
N THR A 145 23.75 40.56 -8.19
CA THR A 145 22.96 39.86 -7.16
C THR A 145 23.87 39.19 -6.12
N LEU A 146 24.94 38.53 -6.55
CA LEU A 146 25.92 37.90 -5.63
C LEU A 146 26.65 38.95 -4.78
N LYS A 147 27.03 40.08 -5.37
CA LYS A 147 27.63 41.21 -4.64
C LYS A 147 26.66 41.81 -3.62
N GLY A 148 25.38 41.92 -3.96
CA GLY A 148 24.34 42.34 -3.03
C GLY A 148 24.23 41.39 -1.84
N ILE A 149 24.15 40.07 -2.10
CA ILE A 149 24.11 39.04 -1.06
C ILE A 149 25.36 39.11 -0.16
N TRP A 150 26.54 39.34 -0.74
CA TRP A 150 27.78 39.47 0.01
C TRP A 150 27.79 40.69 0.94
N ILE A 151 27.35 41.86 0.45
CA ILE A 151 27.27 43.07 1.27
C ILE A 151 26.30 42.85 2.44
N ASP A 152 25.14 42.26 2.19
CA ASP A 152 24.12 42.05 3.22
C ASP A 152 24.55 40.99 4.24
N MET A 153 25.12 39.87 3.80
CA MET A 153 25.40 38.71 4.64
C MET A 153 26.79 38.77 5.30
N VAL A 154 27.81 39.20 4.57
CA VAL A 154 29.21 39.20 5.04
C VAL A 154 29.60 40.55 5.63
N GLU A 155 29.18 41.66 5.00
CA GLU A 155 29.51 43.00 5.50
C GLU A 155 28.48 43.58 6.48
N GLN A 156 27.35 42.89 6.69
CA GLN A 156 26.23 43.32 7.54
C GLN A 156 25.55 44.61 7.04
N GLY A 157 25.57 44.83 5.72
CA GLY A 157 24.94 45.97 5.06
C GLY A 157 25.51 47.31 5.50
N ALA A 158 24.66 48.34 5.57
CA ALA A 158 25.08 49.71 5.91
C ALA A 158 25.35 49.94 7.42
N LYS A 159 25.21 48.92 8.27
CA LYS A 159 25.43 49.04 9.72
C LYS A 159 26.91 49.01 10.10
N ASN A 160 27.74 48.43 9.26
CA ASN A 160 29.18 48.36 9.49
C ASN A 160 29.88 49.55 8.81
N PRO A 161 30.57 50.43 9.55
CA PRO A 161 31.41 51.50 9.02
C PRO A 161 32.37 51.05 7.92
N ALA A 162 32.82 49.79 8.00
CA ALA A 162 33.77 49.21 7.08
C ALA A 162 33.14 48.55 5.84
N SER A 163 31.82 48.53 5.69
CA SER A 163 31.16 47.98 4.51
C SER A 163 31.21 48.94 3.32
N VAL A 164 30.94 48.43 2.12
CA VAL A 164 30.88 49.26 0.90
C VAL A 164 29.88 50.43 1.05
N TYR A 165 28.73 50.19 1.69
CA TYR A 165 27.74 51.24 1.97
C TYR A 165 28.09 52.10 3.20
N GLY A 166 28.73 51.54 4.23
CA GLY A 166 29.18 52.28 5.41
C GLY A 166 30.30 53.27 5.08
N MET A 167 31.28 52.84 4.28
CA MET A 167 32.37 53.69 3.80
C MET A 167 31.88 54.81 2.88
N ALA A 168 30.82 54.59 2.12
CA ALA A 168 30.20 55.63 1.31
C ALA A 168 29.55 56.72 2.17
N ARG A 169 28.95 56.35 3.32
CA ARG A 169 28.30 57.27 4.26
C ARG A 169 29.28 58.00 5.18
N GLU A 170 30.17 57.27 5.84
CA GLU A 170 31.01 57.82 6.91
C GLU A 170 32.32 58.40 6.39
N VAL A 171 32.93 57.76 5.39
CA VAL A 171 34.22 58.16 4.80
C VAL A 171 34.02 58.99 3.53
N GLN A 172 32.77 59.28 3.16
CA GLN A 172 32.37 60.07 1.99
C GLN A 172 32.87 59.48 0.64
N PHE A 173 33.11 58.17 0.57
CA PHE A 173 33.41 57.49 -0.69
C PHE A 173 32.13 57.20 -1.49
N THR A 174 31.46 58.27 -1.95
CA THR A 174 30.15 58.21 -2.60
C THR A 174 30.11 57.36 -3.87
N THR A 175 31.23 57.27 -4.60
CA THR A 175 31.35 56.48 -5.84
C THR A 175 31.73 55.02 -5.62
N LEU A 176 32.12 54.62 -4.41
CA LEU A 176 32.59 53.26 -4.11
C LEU A 176 31.53 52.17 -4.38
N PRO A 177 30.24 52.34 -4.01
CA PRO A 177 29.22 51.35 -4.32
C PRO A 177 29.04 51.14 -5.83
N ASP A 178 28.92 52.22 -6.60
CA ASP A 178 28.74 52.14 -8.06
C ASP A 178 29.95 51.47 -8.73
N LEU A 179 31.16 51.78 -8.26
CA LEU A 179 32.40 51.16 -8.74
C LEU A 179 32.47 49.67 -8.39
N PHE A 180 31.99 49.27 -7.20
CA PHE A 180 31.97 47.89 -6.77
C PHE A 180 30.98 47.04 -7.59
N PHE A 181 29.78 47.54 -7.85
CA PHE A 181 28.78 46.82 -8.64
C PHE A 181 29.12 46.77 -10.12
N SER A 182 29.78 47.76 -10.69
CA SER A 182 30.09 47.82 -12.12
C SER A 182 31.37 47.08 -12.56
N THR A 183 32.31 46.84 -11.63
CA THR A 183 33.61 46.24 -11.96
C THR A 183 33.58 44.72 -11.73
N HIS A 184 33.83 43.92 -12.78
CA HIS A 184 33.60 42.46 -12.77
C HIS A 184 34.86 41.64 -13.11
N PRO A 185 35.86 41.57 -12.20
CA PRO A 185 37.05 40.75 -12.41
C PRO A 185 36.71 39.25 -12.48
N LEU A 186 37.39 38.52 -13.37
CA LEU A 186 37.19 37.07 -13.58
C LEU A 186 37.83 36.20 -12.50
N LYS A 187 39.02 36.59 -12.02
CA LYS A 187 39.80 35.86 -11.03
C LYS A 187 40.36 36.80 -9.97
N GLN A 188 40.69 36.25 -8.80
CA GLN A 188 41.26 37.01 -7.68
C GLN A 188 42.61 37.65 -8.01
N GLU A 189 43.38 37.02 -8.91
CA GLU A 189 44.68 37.48 -9.39
C GLU A 189 44.55 38.69 -10.33
N ASP A 190 43.51 38.72 -11.15
CA ASP A 190 43.27 39.75 -12.18
C ASP A 190 42.66 41.04 -11.62
N VAL A 191 42.35 41.08 -10.31
CA VAL A 191 41.67 42.22 -9.66
C VAL A 191 42.51 43.50 -9.77
N ASP A 192 43.81 43.40 -9.57
CA ASP A 192 44.68 44.57 -9.56
C ASP A 192 44.81 45.17 -10.97
N GLU A 193 44.96 44.32 -11.99
CA GLU A 193 45.06 44.75 -13.39
C GLU A 193 43.73 45.31 -13.91
N THR A 194 42.62 44.66 -13.60
CA THR A 194 41.28 45.08 -14.02
C THR A 194 40.89 46.44 -13.43
N VAL A 195 41.18 46.66 -12.13
CA VAL A 195 40.88 47.93 -11.46
C VAL A 195 41.77 49.07 -11.97
N GLU A 196 43.05 48.81 -12.26
CA GLU A 196 43.94 49.82 -12.84
C GLU A 196 43.55 50.19 -14.27
N ARG A 197 43.18 49.19 -15.09
CA ARG A 197 42.77 49.40 -16.49
C ARG A 197 41.44 50.13 -16.61
N GLU A 198 40.42 49.75 -15.84
CA GLU A 198 39.05 50.25 -16.01
C GLU A 198 38.77 51.49 -15.16
N ARG A 199 39.46 51.66 -14.03
CA ARG A 199 39.15 52.68 -13.01
C ARG A 199 40.36 53.53 -12.59
N GLY A 200 41.43 53.59 -13.39
CA GLY A 200 42.65 54.34 -13.09
C GLY A 200 42.48 55.86 -12.85
N GLN A 201 41.37 56.44 -13.29
CA GLN A 201 41.05 57.87 -13.13
C GLN A 201 40.55 58.24 -11.71
N PHE A 202 40.25 57.26 -10.86
CA PHE A 202 39.75 57.49 -9.51
C PHE A 202 40.87 57.64 -8.47
N ASN A 203 40.53 58.27 -7.34
CA ASN A 203 41.45 58.48 -6.21
C ASN A 203 42.11 57.17 -5.77
N ARG A 204 43.44 57.20 -5.56
CA ARG A 204 44.26 56.04 -5.17
C ARG A 204 43.69 55.28 -3.97
N LYS A 205 43.22 56.00 -2.93
CA LYS A 205 42.62 55.36 -1.74
C LYS A 205 41.32 54.60 -2.06
N VAL A 206 40.49 55.13 -2.96
CA VAL A 206 39.25 54.46 -3.40
C VAL A 206 39.59 53.19 -4.19
N ARG A 207 40.62 53.23 -5.04
CA ARG A 207 41.13 52.06 -5.76
C ARG A 207 41.69 50.98 -4.83
N GLU A 208 42.47 51.35 -3.82
CA GLU A 208 43.02 50.41 -2.83
C GLU A 208 41.91 49.70 -2.04
N VAL A 209 40.89 50.46 -1.62
CA VAL A 209 39.70 49.90 -0.93
C VAL A 209 38.90 48.99 -1.87
N LEU A 210 38.68 49.41 -3.12
CA LEU A 210 37.97 48.63 -4.13
C LEU A 210 38.68 47.29 -4.42
N LYS A 211 40.01 47.30 -4.60
CA LYS A 211 40.82 46.08 -4.80
C LYS A 211 40.67 45.11 -3.62
N ARG A 212 40.75 45.60 -2.39
CA ARG A 212 40.59 44.77 -1.19
C ARG A 212 39.20 44.13 -1.12
N LYS A 213 38.14 44.90 -1.43
CA LYS A 213 36.75 44.43 -1.37
C LYS A 213 36.45 43.44 -2.49
N LEU A 214 36.92 43.68 -3.71
CA LEU A 214 36.78 42.75 -4.83
C LEU A 214 37.52 41.43 -4.59
N ARG A 215 38.74 41.47 -4.02
CA ARG A 215 39.45 40.24 -3.62
C ARG A 215 38.70 39.44 -2.55
N ALA A 216 38.16 40.11 -1.53
CA ALA A 216 37.38 39.47 -0.49
C ALA A 216 36.07 38.86 -1.03
N PHE A 217 35.40 39.56 -1.95
CA PHE A 217 34.21 39.06 -2.63
C PHE A 217 34.50 37.81 -3.47
N LEU A 218 35.57 37.81 -4.26
CA LEU A 218 35.92 36.65 -5.11
C LEU A 218 36.32 35.42 -4.28
N ALA A 219 37.12 35.60 -3.23
CA ALA A 219 37.47 34.51 -2.33
C ALA A 219 36.21 33.94 -1.63
N TRP A 220 35.30 34.81 -1.18
CA TRP A 220 34.02 34.37 -0.62
C TRP A 220 33.18 33.62 -1.66
N LYS A 221 33.12 34.11 -2.90
CA LYS A 221 32.34 33.51 -3.99
C LYS A 221 32.81 32.09 -4.32
N GLU A 222 34.12 31.86 -4.37
CA GLU A 222 34.71 30.53 -4.63
C GLU A 222 34.40 29.54 -3.49
N HIS A 223 34.75 29.89 -2.25
CA HIS A 223 34.51 29.02 -1.10
C HIS A 223 33.02 28.74 -0.87
N THR A 224 32.16 29.76 -1.00
CA THR A 224 30.71 29.60 -0.83
C THR A 224 30.12 28.71 -1.92
N PHE A 225 30.62 28.79 -3.16
CA PHE A 225 30.14 27.94 -4.24
C PHE A 225 30.49 26.45 -4.02
N GLU A 226 31.71 26.15 -3.57
CA GLU A 226 32.10 24.78 -3.19
C GLU A 226 31.27 24.26 -2.00
N GLU A 227 31.04 25.09 -0.99
CA GLU A 227 30.20 24.74 0.16
C GLU A 227 28.76 24.42 -0.30
N LEU A 228 28.16 25.27 -1.14
CA LEU A 228 26.80 25.06 -1.68
C LEU A 228 26.70 23.78 -2.49
N LYS A 229 27.72 23.47 -3.32
CA LYS A 229 27.78 22.22 -4.09
C LYS A 229 27.84 21.01 -3.18
N ASN A 230 28.69 21.04 -2.15
CA ASN A 230 28.80 19.96 -1.17
C ASN A 230 27.50 19.80 -0.38
N ARG A 231 26.93 20.90 0.10
CA ARG A 231 25.65 20.91 0.82
C ARG A 231 24.54 20.28 0.00
N ARG A 232 24.40 20.65 -1.28
CA ARG A 232 23.42 20.03 -2.18
C ARG A 232 23.58 18.52 -2.27
N VAL A 233 24.81 18.02 -2.44
CA VAL A 233 25.08 16.57 -2.51
C VAL A 233 24.67 15.87 -1.20
N PHE A 234 24.95 16.48 -0.05
CA PHE A 234 24.51 15.95 1.24
C PHE A 234 22.98 15.96 1.37
N THR A 235 22.31 17.06 1.01
CA THR A 235 20.84 17.16 1.06
C THR A 235 20.18 16.14 0.13
N LEU A 236 20.74 15.87 -1.05
CA LEU A 236 20.25 14.82 -1.95
C LEU A 236 20.39 13.41 -1.35
N LYS A 237 21.53 13.09 -0.73
CA LYS A 237 21.73 11.81 -0.02
C LYS A 237 20.75 11.67 1.14
N TYR A 238 20.53 12.74 1.88
CA TYR A 238 19.62 12.77 3.03
C TYR A 238 18.17 12.59 2.59
N LEU A 239 17.73 13.26 1.51
CA LEU A 239 16.42 13.06 0.87
C LEU A 239 16.18 11.59 0.52
N ARG A 240 17.17 10.96 -0.12
CA ARG A 240 17.11 9.54 -0.49
C ARG A 240 16.97 8.64 0.73
N GLN A 241 17.77 8.88 1.78
CA GLN A 241 17.68 8.12 3.03
C GLN A 241 16.27 8.20 3.63
N HIS A 242 15.63 9.37 3.64
CA HIS A 242 14.27 9.54 4.17
C HIS A 242 13.25 8.73 3.38
N TYR A 243 13.39 8.72 2.06
CA TYR A 243 12.52 7.96 1.18
C TYR A 243 12.69 6.44 1.33
N GLU A 244 13.94 5.94 1.45
CA GLU A 244 14.23 4.53 1.71
C GLU A 244 13.67 4.07 3.07
N ILE A 245 13.78 4.91 4.11
CA ILE A 245 13.20 4.64 5.43
C ILE A 245 11.67 4.55 5.37
N ILE A 246 11.01 5.45 4.62
CA ILE A 246 9.56 5.39 4.42
C ILE A 246 9.16 4.07 3.74
N LYS A 247 9.86 3.65 2.67
CA LYS A 247 9.61 2.36 2.01
C LYS A 247 9.73 1.20 2.99
N MET A 248 10.76 1.20 3.83
CA MET A 248 10.97 0.18 4.84
C MET A 248 9.81 0.13 5.85
N TYR A 249 9.39 1.27 6.40
CA TYR A 249 8.25 1.33 7.31
C TYR A 249 6.92 0.91 6.67
N MET A 250 6.72 1.20 5.38
CA MET A 250 5.55 0.71 4.64
C MET A 250 5.54 -0.81 4.51
N VAL A 251 6.69 -1.42 4.22
CA VAL A 251 6.83 -2.88 4.18
C VAL A 251 6.55 -3.49 5.55
N TRP A 252 7.01 -2.86 6.63
CA TRP A 252 6.75 -3.33 7.99
C TRP A 252 5.32 -3.11 8.47
N ALA A 253 4.67 -2.02 8.09
CA ALA A 253 3.27 -1.74 8.47
C ALA A 253 2.29 -2.72 7.83
N LYS A 254 2.56 -3.15 6.59
CA LYS A 254 1.68 -4.04 5.80
C LYS A 254 1.22 -5.31 6.52
N PRO A 255 2.08 -6.14 7.14
CA PRO A 255 1.62 -7.33 7.87
C PRO A 255 0.74 -6.98 9.08
N TYR A 256 1.02 -5.89 9.80
CA TYR A 256 0.18 -5.45 10.91
C TYR A 256 -1.19 -4.98 10.44
N LEU A 257 -1.27 -4.21 9.35
CA LEU A 257 -2.54 -3.81 8.76
C LEU A 257 -3.38 -5.02 8.35
N LYS A 258 -2.75 -6.03 7.74
CA LYS A 258 -3.40 -7.28 7.37
C LYS A 258 -3.88 -8.07 8.60
N ASN A 259 -3.12 -8.05 9.69
CA ASN A 259 -3.50 -8.74 10.92
C ASN A 259 -4.60 -8.00 11.69
N ILE A 260 -4.57 -6.66 11.74
CA ILE A 260 -5.64 -5.83 12.30
C ILE A 260 -6.94 -6.11 11.54
N GLN A 261 -6.90 -6.17 10.21
CA GLN A 261 -8.06 -6.54 9.39
C GLN A 261 -8.60 -7.93 9.76
N ARG A 262 -7.73 -8.92 9.92
CA ARG A 262 -8.12 -10.29 10.28
C ARG A 262 -8.68 -10.43 11.69
N LEU A 263 -8.16 -9.63 12.62
CA LEU A 263 -8.60 -9.60 14.02
C LEU A 263 -9.79 -8.66 14.24
N ALA A 264 -10.06 -7.76 13.29
CA ALA A 264 -11.23 -6.91 13.33
C ALA A 264 -12.47 -7.80 13.28
N LEU A 265 -13.37 -7.57 14.23
CA LEU A 265 -14.60 -8.33 14.31
C LEU A 265 -15.48 -7.96 13.12
N ASP A 266 -16.00 -8.97 12.45
CA ASP A 266 -17.01 -8.76 11.42
C ASP A 266 -18.31 -8.31 12.09
N GLN A 267 -18.63 -7.02 11.93
CA GLN A 267 -19.79 -6.41 12.58
C GLN A 267 -21.10 -7.15 12.26
N ARG A 268 -21.24 -7.68 11.04
CA ARG A 268 -22.45 -8.43 10.63
C ARG A 268 -22.66 -9.70 11.47
N LYS A 269 -21.58 -10.25 12.01
CA LYS A 269 -21.57 -11.47 12.83
C LYS A 269 -21.69 -11.16 14.31
N VAL A 270 -21.25 -9.99 14.76
CA VAL A 270 -21.51 -9.52 16.12
C VAL A 270 -23.02 -9.26 16.30
N ASP A 271 -23.68 -8.72 15.28
CA ASP A 271 -25.10 -8.35 15.33
C ASP A 271 -26.07 -9.55 15.14
N THR A 272 -25.56 -10.77 14.92
CA THR A 272 -26.43 -11.95 14.78
C THR A 272 -27.04 -12.40 16.11
N ALA A 273 -28.31 -12.82 16.08
CA ALA A 273 -29.03 -13.29 17.27
C ALA A 273 -28.42 -14.51 17.97
N ASP A 274 -27.55 -15.25 17.29
CA ASP A 274 -26.81 -16.38 17.86
C ASP A 274 -25.64 -15.95 18.76
N LEU A 275 -25.21 -14.68 18.70
CA LEU A 275 -24.13 -14.11 19.49
C LEU A 275 -24.71 -13.05 20.43
N VAL A 276 -24.91 -13.41 21.69
CA VAL A 276 -25.50 -12.52 22.70
C VAL A 276 -24.37 -11.87 23.49
N VAL A 277 -24.34 -10.54 23.50
CA VAL A 277 -23.30 -9.71 24.13
C VAL A 277 -23.05 -10.09 25.60
N ALA A 278 -24.10 -10.46 26.34
CA ALA A 278 -24.02 -10.81 27.75
C ALA A 278 -23.44 -12.21 28.03
N PHE A 279 -23.32 -13.09 27.01
CA PHE A 279 -22.92 -14.48 27.20
C PHE A 279 -21.47 -14.71 26.78
N GLU A 280 -20.83 -15.70 27.40
CA GLU A 280 -19.48 -16.15 27.03
C GLU A 280 -19.52 -17.06 25.79
N THR A 281 -19.98 -16.48 24.67
CA THR A 281 -20.12 -17.15 23.37
C THR A 281 -19.01 -16.71 22.42
N SER A 282 -18.52 -17.66 21.65
CA SER A 282 -17.59 -17.46 20.54
C SER A 282 -18.11 -18.15 19.28
N MET A 283 -17.83 -17.56 18.14
CA MET A 283 -18.20 -18.04 16.82
C MET A 283 -16.96 -18.03 15.92
N ILE A 284 -16.71 -19.15 15.26
CA ILE A 284 -15.57 -19.32 14.35
C ILE A 284 -16.11 -19.70 12.99
N GLU A 285 -15.73 -18.96 11.97
CA GLU A 285 -16.05 -19.27 10.59
C GLU A 285 -14.77 -19.60 9.83
N ILE A 286 -14.74 -20.81 9.27
CA ILE A 286 -13.62 -21.29 8.47
C ILE A 286 -14.15 -21.69 7.10
N GLU A 287 -13.49 -21.21 6.05
CA GLU A 287 -13.82 -21.57 4.68
C GLU A 287 -12.57 -22.12 3.99
N VAL A 288 -12.67 -23.37 3.52
CA VAL A 288 -11.60 -24.06 2.82
C VAL A 288 -12.04 -24.43 1.42
N LEU A 289 -11.26 -24.01 0.44
CA LEU A 289 -11.41 -24.38 -0.95
C LEU A 289 -10.39 -25.46 -1.29
N VAL A 290 -10.90 -26.65 -1.61
CA VAL A 290 -10.09 -27.81 -2.00
C VAL A 290 -10.25 -28.01 -3.50
N ARG A 291 -9.15 -28.03 -4.27
CA ARG A 291 -9.18 -28.14 -5.74
C ARG A 291 -8.27 -29.22 -6.30
N LYS A 292 -8.73 -29.87 -7.37
CA LYS A 292 -8.01 -30.88 -8.12
C LYS A 292 -8.04 -30.54 -9.61
N PRO A 293 -6.87 -30.33 -10.24
CA PRO A 293 -6.82 -29.99 -11.65
C PRO A 293 -7.28 -31.17 -12.51
N VAL A 294 -8.09 -30.86 -13.51
CA VAL A 294 -8.48 -31.76 -14.60
C VAL A 294 -7.84 -31.22 -15.89
N LYS A 295 -8.12 -31.84 -17.04
CA LYS A 295 -7.66 -31.35 -18.35
C LYS A 295 -8.29 -29.99 -18.71
N HIS A 296 -7.55 -29.18 -19.49
CA HIS A 296 -7.99 -27.92 -20.10
C HIS A 296 -8.42 -26.81 -19.11
N ASP A 297 -7.60 -26.55 -18.08
CA ASP A 297 -7.77 -25.44 -17.11
C ASP A 297 -9.07 -25.49 -16.29
N ILE A 298 -9.64 -26.68 -16.15
CA ILE A 298 -10.85 -26.94 -15.35
C ILE A 298 -10.44 -27.68 -14.08
N ASN A 299 -11.00 -27.28 -12.95
CA ASN A 299 -10.75 -27.89 -11.65
C ASN A 299 -12.04 -28.45 -11.06
N GLU A 300 -11.92 -29.64 -10.44
CA GLU A 300 -12.90 -30.10 -9.47
C GLU A 300 -12.67 -29.33 -8.18
N VAL A 301 -13.70 -28.64 -7.67
CA VAL A 301 -13.59 -27.80 -6.49
C VAL A 301 -14.63 -28.21 -5.45
N ILE A 302 -14.17 -28.43 -4.22
CA ILE A 302 -15.02 -28.65 -3.05
C ILE A 302 -14.78 -27.47 -2.11
N LEU A 303 -15.83 -26.72 -1.83
CA LEU A 303 -15.82 -25.66 -0.86
C LEU A 303 -16.45 -26.18 0.42
N VAL A 304 -15.70 -26.18 1.51
CA VAL A 304 -16.18 -26.58 2.83
C VAL A 304 -16.24 -25.35 3.71
N HIS A 305 -17.43 -25.06 4.20
CA HIS A 305 -17.70 -23.96 5.10
C HIS A 305 -18.03 -24.52 6.48
N TYR A 306 -17.31 -24.06 7.50
CA TYR A 306 -17.49 -24.40 8.89
C TYR A 306 -18.01 -23.19 9.62
N LEU A 307 -19.09 -23.37 10.37
CA LEU A 307 -19.57 -22.39 11.34
C LEU A 307 -19.62 -23.07 12.70
N TYR A 308 -18.64 -22.78 13.53
CA TYR A 308 -18.56 -23.26 14.89
C TYR A 308 -19.09 -22.20 15.84
N ARG A 309 -19.88 -22.63 16.83
CA ARG A 309 -20.33 -21.77 17.92
C ARG A 309 -20.20 -22.48 19.25
N THR A 310 -19.85 -21.73 20.27
CA THR A 310 -19.89 -22.19 21.66
C THR A 310 -21.12 -21.63 22.35
N ARG A 311 -21.74 -22.45 23.19
CA ARG A 311 -22.77 -22.02 24.14
C ARG A 311 -22.25 -22.32 25.55
N PRO A 312 -22.24 -21.33 26.45
CA PRO A 312 -21.88 -21.60 27.84
C PRO A 312 -23.00 -22.43 28.47
N GLU A 313 -22.66 -23.56 29.06
CA GLU A 313 -23.53 -24.30 29.95
C GLU A 313 -22.93 -24.27 31.36
N MET A 314 -23.70 -23.76 32.32
CA MET A 314 -23.27 -23.75 33.71
C MET A 314 -23.44 -25.15 34.28
N ASN A 315 -22.37 -25.94 34.30
CA ASN A 315 -22.37 -27.20 35.01
C ASN A 315 -22.11 -26.93 36.50
N TYR A 316 -23.14 -27.12 37.34
CA TYR A 316 -23.02 -27.00 38.80
C TYR A 316 -22.43 -28.30 39.38
N SER A 317 -21.14 -28.54 39.15
CA SER A 317 -20.42 -29.56 39.92
C SER A 317 -19.92 -28.96 41.24
N GLN A 318 -20.18 -29.66 42.35
CA GLN A 318 -19.59 -29.37 43.65
C GLN A 318 -18.07 -29.59 43.53
N GLU A 319 -17.27 -28.69 44.13
CA GLU A 319 -15.79 -28.72 44.21
C GLU A 319 -14.96 -28.17 43.03
N TYR A 320 -14.49 -26.93 43.24
CA TYR A 320 -13.12 -26.46 42.96
C TYR A 320 -12.60 -26.29 41.51
N GLN A 321 -13.38 -25.70 40.60
CA GLN A 321 -12.93 -24.64 39.67
C GLN A 321 -14.10 -24.22 38.79
N ARG A 322 -14.63 -23.02 39.01
CA ARG A 322 -15.77 -22.48 38.27
C ARG A 322 -15.30 -21.91 36.92
N GLY A 323 -15.48 -22.69 35.86
CA GLY A 323 -15.43 -22.22 34.48
C GLY A 323 -16.66 -22.73 33.72
N PRO A 324 -17.28 -21.95 32.83
CA PRO A 324 -18.38 -22.45 32.00
C PRO A 324 -17.89 -23.61 31.14
N VAL A 325 -18.63 -24.72 31.14
CA VAL A 325 -18.38 -25.81 30.20
C VAL A 325 -19.03 -25.39 28.89
N HIS A 326 -18.23 -25.31 27.82
CA HIS A 326 -18.75 -24.89 26.52
C HIS A 326 -19.32 -26.10 25.76
N VAL A 327 -20.59 -26.02 25.39
CA VAL A 327 -21.15 -26.91 24.37
C VAL A 327 -20.77 -26.37 23.01
N GLY A 328 -20.04 -27.16 22.25
CA GLY A 328 -19.61 -26.83 20.90
C GLY A 328 -20.63 -27.33 19.87
N ARG A 329 -21.03 -26.46 18.95
CA ARG A 329 -21.79 -26.86 17.76
C ARG A 329 -21.04 -26.45 16.51
N VAL A 330 -20.76 -27.43 15.66
CA VAL A 330 -20.14 -27.25 14.35
C VAL A 330 -21.20 -27.48 13.28
N MET A 331 -21.49 -26.46 12.47
CA MET A 331 -22.20 -26.61 11.21
C MET A 331 -21.17 -26.74 10.09
N MET A 332 -21.34 -27.73 9.21
CA MET A 332 -20.50 -27.92 8.03
C MET A 332 -21.36 -27.92 6.77
N ASP A 333 -21.07 -27.02 5.84
CA ASP A 333 -21.68 -26.95 4.52
C ASP A 333 -20.65 -27.37 3.46
N PHE A 334 -20.89 -28.50 2.80
CA PHE A 334 -20.11 -28.99 1.68
C PHE A 334 -20.76 -28.55 0.37
N ARG A 335 -20.05 -27.78 -0.45
CA ARG A 335 -20.52 -27.31 -1.75
C ARG A 335 -19.59 -27.81 -2.86
N ALA A 336 -20.17 -28.44 -3.88
CA ALA A 336 -19.43 -28.97 -5.02
C ALA A 336 -19.50 -28.03 -6.23
N TYR A 337 -18.34 -27.72 -6.82
CA TYR A 337 -18.20 -26.86 -7.98
C TYR A 337 -17.26 -27.47 -9.04
N VAL A 338 -17.42 -26.99 -10.27
CA VAL A 338 -16.46 -27.21 -11.35
C VAL A 338 -16.12 -25.83 -11.88
N TRP A 339 -14.90 -25.37 -11.60
CA TRP A 339 -14.47 -23.99 -11.89
C TRP A 339 -13.20 -23.98 -12.72
N SER A 340 -13.10 -22.98 -13.60
CA SER A 340 -11.83 -22.66 -14.26
C SER A 340 -10.87 -21.96 -13.29
N ASP A 341 -9.58 -21.93 -13.61
CA ASP A 341 -8.59 -21.16 -12.84
C ASP A 341 -8.93 -19.67 -12.73
N GLU A 342 -9.58 -19.11 -13.76
CA GLU A 342 -10.08 -17.73 -13.73
C GLU A 342 -11.23 -17.54 -12.75
N GLN A 343 -12.18 -18.49 -12.71
CA GLN A 343 -13.30 -18.44 -11.76
C GLN A 343 -12.81 -18.59 -10.32
N ILE A 344 -11.81 -19.44 -10.07
CA ILE A 344 -11.20 -19.57 -8.74
C ILE A 344 -10.55 -18.24 -8.30
N LYS A 345 -9.82 -17.57 -9.20
CA LYS A 345 -9.23 -16.25 -8.91
C LYS A 345 -10.29 -15.21 -8.62
N LYS A 346 -11.37 -15.17 -9.41
CA LYS A 346 -12.52 -14.27 -9.18
C LYS A 346 -13.20 -14.52 -7.83
N TYR A 347 -13.33 -15.79 -7.44
CA TYR A 347 -13.89 -16.16 -6.15
C TYR A 347 -13.02 -15.69 -4.98
N LYS A 348 -11.70 -15.90 -5.08
CA LYS A 348 -10.73 -15.41 -4.08
C LYS A 348 -10.77 -13.89 -3.99
N SER A 349 -10.76 -13.18 -5.12
CA SER A 349 -10.83 -11.71 -5.12
C SER A 349 -12.15 -11.19 -4.56
N MET A 350 -13.28 -11.87 -4.84
CA MET A 350 -14.58 -11.51 -4.28
C MET A 350 -14.54 -11.54 -2.75
N ARG A 351 -13.92 -12.58 -2.16
CA ARG A 351 -13.76 -12.70 -0.71
C ARG A 351 -12.76 -11.68 -0.14
N GLU A 352 -11.68 -11.42 -0.85
CA GLU A 352 -10.67 -10.41 -0.47
C GLU A 352 -11.21 -8.96 -0.56
N GLU A 353 -12.17 -8.65 -1.45
CA GLU A 353 -12.70 -7.29 -1.62
C GLU A 353 -13.52 -6.78 -0.42
N GLU A 354 -14.10 -7.67 0.39
CA GLU A 354 -14.69 -7.28 1.69
C GLU A 354 -13.59 -6.87 2.71
N ASP A 355 -12.37 -7.40 2.58
CA ASP A 355 -11.26 -7.20 3.52
C ASP A 355 -10.34 -6.01 3.17
N PHE A 356 -10.21 -5.62 1.90
CA PHE A 356 -9.12 -4.74 1.42
C PHE A 356 -9.25 -3.23 1.71
N ARG A 357 -10.36 -2.77 2.29
CA ARG A 357 -10.68 -1.32 2.39
C ARG A 357 -9.69 -0.48 3.21
N LEU A 358 -9.07 -1.04 4.26
CA LEU A 358 -8.12 -0.30 5.11
C LEU A 358 -6.75 -0.09 4.45
N LEU A 359 -6.30 -1.05 3.63
CA LEU A 359 -5.04 -0.93 2.90
C LEU A 359 -5.12 0.15 1.82
N GLU A 360 -6.25 0.25 1.12
CA GLU A 360 -6.47 1.25 0.07
C GLU A 360 -6.49 2.70 0.60
N VAL A 361 -7.06 2.93 1.79
CA VAL A 361 -7.14 4.27 2.39
C VAL A 361 -5.76 4.78 2.81
N ILE A 362 -4.91 3.91 3.35
CA ILE A 362 -3.56 4.28 3.78
C ILE A 362 -2.65 4.47 2.57
N ASP A 363 -2.66 3.54 1.61
CA ASP A 363 -1.87 3.66 0.39
C ASP A 363 -2.28 4.89 -0.43
N SER A 364 -3.57 5.23 -0.49
CA SER A 364 -4.04 6.41 -1.23
C SER A 364 -3.68 7.74 -0.58
N SER A 365 -3.74 7.86 0.76
CA SER A 365 -3.35 9.09 1.46
C SER A 365 -1.85 9.37 1.35
N ILE A 366 -1.02 8.34 1.53
CA ILE A 366 0.43 8.44 1.38
C ILE A 366 0.80 8.70 -0.08
N LYS A 367 0.18 7.97 -1.02
CA LYS A 367 0.41 8.20 -2.45
C LYS A 367 -0.03 9.59 -2.90
N ALA A 368 -1.14 10.11 -2.40
CA ALA A 368 -1.57 11.47 -2.68
C ALA A 368 -0.56 12.50 -2.15
N ALA A 369 0.00 12.29 -0.95
CA ALA A 369 1.07 13.14 -0.43
C ALA A 369 2.35 13.06 -1.28
N MET A 370 2.70 11.87 -1.77
CA MET A 370 3.84 11.67 -2.66
C MET A 370 3.63 12.26 -4.06
N ASP A 371 2.43 12.11 -4.63
CA ASP A 371 2.05 12.66 -5.93
C ASP A 371 1.96 14.20 -5.87
N ALA A 372 1.53 14.77 -4.73
CA ALA A 372 1.53 16.21 -4.49
C ALA A 372 2.94 16.83 -4.44
N MET A 373 3.97 16.04 -4.12
CA MET A 373 5.37 16.46 -4.21
C MET A 373 5.87 16.59 -5.67
N GLY A 374 5.07 16.11 -6.64
CA GLY A 374 5.22 16.40 -8.05
C GLY A 374 6.48 15.84 -8.72
N ASP A 375 6.78 16.39 -9.91
CA ASP A 375 7.93 16.01 -10.73
C ASP A 375 9.28 16.42 -10.10
N GLU A 376 9.29 17.40 -9.20
CA GLU A 376 10.51 17.90 -8.54
C GLU A 376 11.13 16.87 -7.59
N LEU A 377 10.33 16.23 -6.73
CA LEU A 377 10.82 15.14 -5.89
C LEU A 377 11.37 13.99 -6.74
N LEU A 378 10.64 13.60 -7.79
CA LEU A 378 11.05 12.52 -8.70
C LEU A 378 12.35 12.87 -9.41
N ARG A 379 12.54 14.15 -9.79
CA ARG A 379 13.79 14.63 -10.36
C ARG A 379 14.94 14.50 -9.37
N TYR A 380 14.79 14.96 -8.13
CA TYR A 380 15.86 14.88 -7.13
C TYR A 380 16.18 13.45 -6.69
N LEU A 381 15.18 12.58 -6.56
CA LEU A 381 15.42 11.17 -6.27
C LEU A 381 16.17 10.46 -7.41
N LYS A 382 15.85 10.78 -8.68
CA LYS A 382 16.64 10.31 -9.84
C LYS A 382 18.07 10.80 -9.80
N GLU A 383 18.28 12.09 -9.51
CA GLU A 383 19.62 12.67 -9.38
C GLU A 383 20.41 12.03 -8.23
N ALA A 384 19.75 11.58 -7.16
CA ALA A 384 20.36 10.85 -6.05
C ALA A 384 20.70 9.37 -6.35
N GLY A 385 20.54 8.93 -7.60
CA GLY A 385 20.90 7.59 -8.06
C GLY A 385 19.85 6.52 -7.75
N GLU A 386 18.61 6.91 -7.43
CA GLU A 386 17.49 5.97 -7.51
C GLU A 386 16.92 5.96 -8.93
N ASP A 387 16.60 4.78 -9.46
CA ASP A 387 15.96 4.60 -10.76
C ASP A 387 14.46 4.95 -10.66
N VAL A 388 14.13 6.19 -10.26
CA VAL A 388 12.74 6.67 -10.10
C VAL A 388 12.23 7.27 -11.42
N GLY A 389 12.59 6.66 -12.54
CA GLY A 389 11.99 6.92 -13.85
C GLY A 389 10.57 6.39 -13.92
N PRO A 390 9.54 7.22 -14.17
CA PRO A 390 8.35 6.66 -14.78
C PRO A 390 8.80 6.13 -16.14
N LYS A 391 8.72 4.81 -16.36
CA LYS A 391 8.39 4.33 -17.70
C LYS A 391 7.12 5.07 -18.05
N LYS A 392 7.19 6.09 -18.92
CA LYS A 392 6.01 6.84 -19.39
C LYS A 392 4.89 5.84 -19.65
N PRO A 393 3.84 5.77 -18.83
CA PRO A 393 2.64 5.11 -19.26
C PRO A 393 2.15 5.98 -20.42
N LYS A 394 1.92 5.37 -21.58
CA LYS A 394 1.09 5.98 -22.62
C LYS A 394 -0.12 6.62 -21.92
N GLU A 395 -0.37 7.89 -22.17
CA GLU A 395 -1.51 8.61 -21.59
C GLU A 395 -2.78 7.79 -21.82
N VAL A 396 -3.35 7.28 -20.73
CA VAL A 396 -4.70 6.69 -20.71
C VAL A 396 -5.53 7.62 -19.83
N PRO A 397 -6.69 8.09 -20.30
CA PRO A 397 -7.45 9.13 -19.60
C PRO A 397 -7.81 8.70 -18.17
N LYS A 398 -7.77 9.68 -17.26
CA LYS A 398 -8.00 9.55 -15.82
C LYS A 398 -9.33 8.81 -15.51
N LYS A 399 -9.22 7.62 -14.90
CA LYS A 399 -10.24 7.04 -14.01
C LYS A 399 -9.54 6.42 -12.80
N TYR A 400 -10.10 6.70 -11.63
CA TYR A 400 -9.75 6.28 -10.26
C TYR A 400 -8.89 5.00 -10.15
N TYR A 401 -7.76 5.07 -9.44
CA TYR A 401 -6.82 3.95 -9.25
C TYR A 401 -6.88 3.41 -7.82
N GLY A 402 -7.54 2.25 -7.66
CA GLY A 402 -7.24 1.28 -6.60
C GLY A 402 -6.27 0.18 -7.09
N PRO A 403 -5.86 -0.77 -6.23
CA PRO A 403 -4.94 -1.88 -6.49
C PRO A 403 -5.42 -2.85 -7.58
N PHE A 404 -6.66 -2.70 -8.04
CA PHE A 404 -7.28 -3.49 -9.10
C PHE A 404 -6.73 -3.21 -10.51
N SER A 405 -5.91 -2.17 -10.73
CA SER A 405 -5.47 -1.82 -12.11
C SER A 405 -4.56 -2.86 -12.79
N ALA A 406 -3.88 -3.74 -12.05
CA ALA A 406 -3.11 -4.84 -12.63
C ALA A 406 -4.02 -5.97 -13.15
N VAL A 407 -5.18 -6.17 -12.52
CA VAL A 407 -6.17 -7.19 -12.90
C VAL A 407 -7.17 -6.63 -13.92
N LEU A 408 -7.56 -5.36 -13.78
CA LEU A 408 -8.42 -4.66 -14.73
C LEU A 408 -7.69 -4.28 -16.03
N LYS A 409 -6.35 -4.18 -16.06
CA LYS A 409 -5.57 -4.08 -17.31
C LYS A 409 -5.62 -5.38 -18.11
N SER A 410 -5.62 -6.55 -17.46
CA SER A 410 -5.93 -7.83 -18.12
C SER A 410 -7.40 -7.88 -18.60
N PHE A 411 -8.31 -7.25 -17.86
CA PHE A 411 -9.75 -7.19 -18.17
C PHE A 411 -10.11 -6.18 -19.27
N SER A 412 -9.38 -5.07 -19.42
CA SER A 412 -9.63 -4.03 -20.43
C SER A 412 -8.83 -4.23 -21.72
N GLN A 413 -7.69 -4.93 -21.69
CA GLN A 413 -7.04 -5.43 -22.91
C GLN A 413 -7.89 -6.47 -23.65
N THR A 414 -8.87 -7.09 -22.96
CA THR A 414 -9.85 -8.00 -23.55
C THR A 414 -11.19 -7.34 -23.91
N PHE A 415 -11.50 -6.16 -23.37
CA PHE A 415 -12.77 -5.43 -23.62
C PHE A 415 -12.54 -3.92 -23.85
N SER A 416 -12.04 -3.53 -25.03
CA SER A 416 -12.58 -2.44 -25.89
C SER A 416 -11.54 -1.82 -26.84
N ASN A 417 -11.67 -2.13 -28.13
CA ASN A 417 -11.63 -1.10 -29.17
C ASN A 417 -12.63 -1.49 -30.27
N PRO A 418 -13.81 -0.85 -30.37
CA PRO A 418 -14.77 -1.12 -31.42
C PRO A 418 -14.44 -0.25 -32.62
N LYS A 419 -13.48 -0.69 -33.44
CA LYS A 419 -13.55 -0.54 -34.90
C LYS A 419 -12.46 -1.36 -35.61
N ALA A 420 -12.96 -2.19 -36.52
CA ALA A 420 -12.29 -2.94 -37.58
C ALA A 420 -11.36 -4.11 -37.17
N LYS A 421 -11.91 -5.25 -36.73
CA LYS A 421 -11.31 -6.57 -36.98
C LYS A 421 -12.37 -7.64 -37.27
N THR A 422 -12.20 -8.25 -38.44
CA THR A 422 -12.67 -9.58 -38.87
C THR A 422 -12.88 -10.56 -37.71
N LYS A 423 -14.07 -11.19 -37.68
CA LYS A 423 -14.42 -12.28 -36.76
C LYS A 423 -13.28 -13.31 -36.69
N PRO A 424 -12.65 -13.58 -35.53
CA PRO A 424 -11.77 -14.72 -35.41
C PRO A 424 -12.64 -15.98 -35.50
N LYS A 425 -12.24 -16.95 -36.34
CA LYS A 425 -12.90 -18.26 -36.37
C LYS A 425 -12.84 -18.84 -34.95
N LYS A 426 -14.01 -19.00 -34.31
CA LYS A 426 -14.17 -19.80 -33.08
C LYS A 426 -13.61 -21.19 -33.36
N ASP A 427 -12.55 -21.56 -32.65
CA ASP A 427 -12.04 -22.92 -32.63
C ASP A 427 -13.04 -23.82 -31.89
N ARG A 428 -14.08 -24.28 -32.62
CA ARG A 428 -15.11 -25.21 -32.11
C ARG A 428 -14.48 -26.40 -31.40
N LYS A 429 -13.24 -26.78 -31.75
CA LYS A 429 -12.48 -27.91 -31.19
C LYS A 429 -12.02 -27.69 -29.73
N LYS A 430 -11.68 -26.47 -29.29
CA LYS A 430 -11.27 -26.24 -27.89
C LYS A 430 -12.46 -26.05 -26.95
N ASP A 431 -13.56 -25.54 -27.47
CA ASP A 431 -14.79 -25.33 -26.69
C ASP A 431 -15.49 -26.67 -26.37
N TRP A 432 -15.57 -27.63 -27.31
CA TRP A 432 -16.15 -28.95 -26.99
C TRP A 432 -15.30 -29.77 -26.02
N GLU A 433 -13.96 -29.68 -26.09
CA GLU A 433 -13.06 -30.38 -25.16
C GLU A 433 -13.23 -29.86 -23.73
N ARG A 434 -13.41 -28.54 -23.58
CA ARG A 434 -13.74 -27.91 -22.29
C ARG A 434 -15.12 -28.32 -21.80
N GLU A 435 -16.14 -28.31 -22.64
CA GLU A 435 -17.47 -28.79 -22.26
C GLU A 435 -17.48 -30.27 -21.84
N LEU A 436 -16.72 -31.11 -22.55
CA LEU A 436 -16.59 -32.53 -22.21
C LEU A 436 -15.85 -32.70 -20.88
N ALA A 437 -14.78 -31.94 -20.63
CA ALA A 437 -14.06 -31.94 -19.36
C ALA A 437 -14.96 -31.49 -18.20
N VAL A 438 -15.78 -30.45 -18.38
CA VAL A 438 -16.80 -30.03 -17.40
C VAL A 438 -17.82 -31.14 -17.16
N LYS A 439 -18.36 -31.76 -18.22
CA LYS A 439 -19.32 -32.86 -18.10
C LYS A 439 -18.72 -34.08 -17.37
N GLY A 440 -17.45 -34.39 -17.60
CA GLY A 440 -16.73 -35.48 -16.93
C GLY A 440 -16.35 -35.18 -15.48
N ALA A 441 -16.09 -33.92 -15.14
CA ALA A 441 -15.74 -33.50 -13.78
C ALA A 441 -16.96 -33.43 -12.83
N LYS A 442 -18.14 -33.04 -13.35
CA LYS A 442 -19.39 -32.93 -12.58
C LYS A 442 -19.75 -34.19 -11.76
N PRO A 443 -19.81 -35.40 -12.32
CA PRO A 443 -20.16 -36.60 -11.54
C PRO A 443 -19.05 -36.99 -10.55
N LYS A 444 -17.78 -36.74 -10.90
CA LYS A 444 -16.63 -37.04 -10.03
C LYS A 444 -16.64 -36.19 -8.78
N VAL A 445 -16.77 -34.86 -8.92
CA VAL A 445 -16.83 -33.96 -7.76
C VAL A 445 -18.04 -34.27 -6.88
N LYS A 446 -19.22 -34.56 -7.46
CA LYS A 446 -20.40 -34.97 -6.69
C LYS A 446 -20.16 -36.24 -5.88
N LYS A 447 -19.51 -37.25 -6.48
CA LYS A 447 -19.17 -38.51 -5.80
C LYS A 447 -18.15 -38.28 -4.68
N SER A 448 -17.13 -37.46 -4.91
CA SER A 448 -16.14 -37.11 -3.89
C SER A 448 -16.79 -36.36 -2.73
N THR A 449 -17.59 -35.33 -2.99
CA THR A 449 -18.28 -34.57 -1.93
C THR A 449 -19.24 -35.45 -1.13
N TRP A 450 -20.00 -36.33 -1.79
CA TRP A 450 -20.84 -37.31 -1.09
C TRP A 450 -20.00 -38.29 -0.26
N GLY A 451 -18.87 -38.76 -0.78
CA GLY A 451 -17.97 -39.66 -0.06
C GLY A 451 -17.45 -39.04 1.24
N ILE A 452 -16.99 -37.79 1.18
CA ILE A 452 -16.57 -37.01 2.35
C ILE A 452 -17.71 -36.91 3.36
N TYR A 453 -18.89 -36.44 2.92
CA TYR A 453 -20.07 -36.29 3.77
C TYR A 453 -20.51 -37.61 4.43
N HIS A 454 -20.62 -38.68 3.65
CA HIS A 454 -21.12 -39.97 4.12
C HIS A 454 -20.12 -40.65 5.07
N HIS A 455 -18.82 -40.63 4.76
CA HIS A 455 -17.81 -41.21 5.63
C HIS A 455 -17.62 -40.40 6.90
N PHE A 456 -17.79 -39.07 6.84
CA PHE A 456 -17.81 -38.23 8.02
C PHE A 456 -18.92 -38.68 8.98
N LYS A 457 -20.16 -38.83 8.46
CA LYS A 457 -21.30 -39.30 9.26
C LYS A 457 -21.04 -40.67 9.88
N LYS A 458 -20.50 -41.60 9.08
CA LYS A 458 -20.20 -42.96 9.55
C LYS A 458 -19.13 -42.98 10.64
N HIS A 459 -18.08 -42.16 10.49
CA HIS A 459 -17.02 -42.04 11.48
C HIS A 459 -17.53 -41.48 12.82
N HIS A 460 -18.42 -40.49 12.77
CA HIS A 460 -19.00 -39.85 13.95
C HIS A 460 -20.30 -40.51 14.42
N GLN A 461 -20.54 -41.77 14.03
CA GLN A 461 -21.72 -42.57 14.42
C GLN A 461 -23.08 -41.89 14.16
N MET A 462 -23.13 -40.97 13.21
CA MET A 462 -24.37 -40.31 12.81
C MET A 462 -25.19 -41.24 11.92
N LEU A 463 -26.52 -41.13 11.98
CA LEU A 463 -27.44 -41.84 11.08
C LEU A 463 -27.06 -41.62 9.60
N SER A 464 -26.43 -42.63 9.01
CA SER A 464 -26.11 -42.71 7.59
C SER A 464 -27.12 -43.64 6.92
N TRP A 465 -28.05 -43.08 6.15
CA TRP A 465 -28.88 -43.89 5.27
C TRP A 465 -27.99 -44.40 4.13
N GLY A 466 -27.89 -45.73 4.03
CA GLY A 466 -27.25 -46.39 2.90
C GLY A 466 -27.98 -46.02 1.61
N ARG A 467 -27.23 -45.92 0.51
CA ARG A 467 -27.83 -45.71 -0.82
C ARG A 467 -28.65 -46.89 -1.25
#